data_AF-A0A9R1CID2-F1
#
_entry.id   AF-A0A9R1CID2-F1
#
_cell.length_a   1.000
_cell.length_b   1.000
_cell.length_c   1.000
_cell.angle_alpha   90.00
_cell.angle_beta   90.00
_cell.angle_gamma   90.00
#
_symmetry.space_group_name_H-M   'P 1'
#
loop_
_entity.id
_entity.type
_entity.pdbx_description
1 polymer ?
#
loop_
_entity_poly.entity_id
_entity_poly.type
_entity_poly.pdbx_seq_one_letter_code
_entity_poly.pdbx_strand_id
1 'polypeptide(L)'
;MPWTGHWSKYTPSRKRPPPTKAEHDPLAPDSAYIKYWRKEDKLRAKAMRKAGICLFEGWQDGQLDDRMVEAMMAGCVVATVPPQADYDMLKPLILPLSPPPSSSSPPPLPVKQLSTLLASPRSPERLTYKALHAFLAARHHFTVQARFERVWNVVKGWENGKRGYDFDEGLKGFRWDCKTVMDGDAGRPAWCQV
;
A
#
# COMPACT_ATOMS: atom_id res chain seq x y z
N MET A 1 -0.50 23.59 6.78
CA MET A 1 -0.38 23.19 5.36
C MET A 1 -1.58 23.75 4.60
N PRO A 2 -1.41 24.53 3.53
CA PRO A 2 -2.53 25.04 2.76
C PRO A 2 -2.91 23.99 1.70
N TRP A 3 -4.04 23.32 1.92
CA TRP A 3 -4.58 22.31 1.01
C TRP A 3 -5.35 23.01 -0.11
N THR A 4 -4.65 23.51 -1.13
CA THR A 4 -5.28 24.11 -2.33
C THR A 4 -5.87 22.99 -3.20
N GLY A 5 -7.19 23.01 -3.38
CA GLY A 5 -8.02 21.90 -3.88
C GLY A 5 -7.89 21.51 -5.35
N HIS A 6 -6.69 21.21 -5.84
CA HIS A 6 -6.48 20.62 -7.16
C HIS A 6 -5.95 19.19 -7.03
N TRP A 7 -6.75 18.21 -7.48
CA TRP A 7 -6.30 16.83 -7.64
C TRP A 7 -5.33 16.75 -8.80
N SER A 8 -4.16 16.16 -8.57
CA SER A 8 -3.19 15.91 -9.63
C SER A 8 -2.94 14.41 -9.76
N LYS A 9 -2.98 13.90 -11.00
CA LYS A 9 -2.63 12.51 -11.28
C LYS A 9 -1.13 12.41 -11.48
N TYR A 10 -0.43 11.76 -10.55
CA TYR A 10 0.97 11.40 -10.79
C TYR A 10 1.03 10.39 -11.95
N THR A 11 1.78 10.73 -12.99
CA THR A 11 2.05 9.84 -14.11
C THR A 11 3.55 9.53 -14.11
N PRO A 12 3.96 8.26 -14.13
CA PRO A 12 5.37 7.89 -14.21
C PRO A 12 6.06 8.55 -15.41
N SER A 13 7.36 8.75 -15.30
CA SER A 13 8.17 9.27 -16.40
C SER A 13 8.01 8.39 -17.65
N ARG A 14 7.72 9.02 -18.79
CA ARG A 14 7.65 8.34 -20.09
C ARG A 14 9.04 7.95 -20.63
N LYS A 15 10.11 8.45 -20.02
CA LYS A 15 11.49 8.14 -20.43
C LYS A 15 11.82 6.72 -19.99
N ARG A 16 12.21 5.86 -20.94
CA ARG A 16 12.65 4.49 -20.63
C ARG A 16 13.94 4.53 -19.78
N PRO A 17 14.14 3.58 -18.86
CA PRO A 17 15.41 3.46 -18.16
C PRO A 17 16.54 3.20 -19.17
N PRO A 18 17.78 3.62 -18.87
CA PRO A 18 18.91 3.34 -19.73
C PRO A 18 19.12 1.82 -19.87
N PRO A 19 19.50 1.31 -21.06
CA PRO A 19 19.69 -0.12 -21.26
C PRO A 19 20.83 -0.65 -20.40
N THR A 20 20.62 -1.82 -19.79
CA THR A 20 21.66 -2.56 -19.06
C THR A 20 22.52 -3.33 -20.05
N LYS A 21 23.85 -3.22 -19.96
CA LYS A 21 24.79 -4.02 -20.77
C LYS A 21 25.15 -5.29 -19.99
N ALA A 22 25.26 -6.43 -20.68
CA ALA A 22 25.51 -7.73 -20.04
C ALA A 22 26.81 -7.78 -19.20
N GLU A 23 27.82 -7.01 -19.60
CA GLU A 23 29.14 -6.97 -18.95
C GLU A 23 29.23 -6.00 -17.77
N HIS A 24 28.19 -5.20 -17.51
CA HIS A 24 28.21 -4.18 -16.46
C HIS A 24 27.14 -4.50 -15.42
N ASP A 25 27.53 -4.54 -14.14
CA ASP A 25 26.58 -4.70 -13.05
C ASP A 25 25.61 -3.49 -13.01
N PRO A 26 24.31 -3.68 -13.30
CA PRO A 26 23.35 -2.58 -13.26
C PRO A 26 23.12 -2.07 -11.84
N LEU A 27 23.49 -2.83 -10.81
CA LEU A 27 23.36 -2.48 -9.41
C LEU A 27 24.63 -1.85 -8.81
N ALA A 28 25.66 -1.63 -9.63
CA ALA A 28 26.85 -0.90 -9.20
C ALA A 28 26.49 0.54 -8.75
N PRO A 29 27.11 1.09 -7.68
CA PRO A 29 26.74 2.39 -7.10
C PRO A 29 26.77 3.57 -8.08
N ASP A 30 27.62 3.48 -9.09
CA ASP A 30 27.88 4.48 -10.12
C ASP A 30 27.18 4.21 -11.45
N SER A 31 26.43 3.10 -11.57
CA SER A 31 25.72 2.72 -12.79
C SER A 31 24.71 3.79 -13.22
N ALA A 32 24.59 4.03 -14.52
CA ALA A 32 23.58 4.93 -15.07
C ALA A 32 22.15 4.45 -14.74
N TYR A 33 21.96 3.14 -14.61
CA TYR A 33 20.70 2.48 -14.28
C TYR A 33 20.24 2.84 -12.86
N ILE A 34 21.09 2.63 -11.83
CA ILE A 34 20.77 3.01 -10.46
C ILE A 34 20.56 4.52 -10.33
N LYS A 35 21.41 5.33 -10.99
CA LYS A 35 21.27 6.79 -10.95
C LYS A 35 19.92 7.25 -11.53
N TYR A 36 19.44 6.61 -12.59
CA TYR A 36 18.11 6.87 -13.15
C TYR A 36 17.01 6.55 -12.14
N TRP A 37 17.00 5.35 -11.55
CA TRP A 37 15.95 4.95 -10.60
C TRP A 37 15.96 5.78 -9.33
N ARG A 38 17.14 6.07 -8.75
CA ARG A 38 17.27 6.99 -7.60
C ARG A 38 16.68 8.37 -7.89
N LYS A 39 16.83 8.87 -9.13
CA LYS A 39 16.26 10.15 -9.54
C LYS A 39 14.74 10.07 -9.63
N GLU A 40 14.20 9.04 -10.27
CA GLU A 40 12.75 8.81 -10.38
C GLU A 40 12.10 8.62 -9.00
N ASP A 41 12.71 7.85 -8.10
CA ASP A 41 12.20 7.64 -6.74
C ASP A 41 12.20 8.95 -5.94
N LYS A 42 13.25 9.77 -6.06
CA LYS A 42 13.29 11.09 -5.43
C LYS A 42 12.20 12.03 -5.97
N LEU A 43 11.91 11.98 -7.27
CA LEU A 43 10.84 12.75 -7.88
C LEU A 43 9.46 12.28 -7.38
N ARG A 44 9.24 10.96 -7.34
CA ARG A 44 8.00 10.36 -6.84
C ARG A 44 7.77 10.70 -5.37
N ALA A 45 8.78 10.53 -4.51
CA ALA A 45 8.69 10.88 -3.09
C ALA A 45 8.40 12.37 -2.88
N LYS A 46 9.00 13.25 -3.69
CA LYS A 46 8.71 14.69 -3.67
C LYS A 46 7.27 14.99 -4.08
N ALA A 47 6.74 14.29 -5.09
CA ALA A 47 5.35 14.44 -5.51
C ALA A 47 4.37 13.98 -4.42
N MET A 48 4.60 12.80 -3.84
CA MET A 48 3.80 12.27 -2.72
C MET A 48 3.79 13.23 -1.52
N ARG A 49 4.96 13.74 -1.13
CA ARG A 49 5.07 14.72 -0.03
C ARG A 49 4.31 16.01 -0.30
N LYS A 50 4.25 16.46 -1.56
CA LYS A 50 3.53 17.68 -1.96
C LYS A 50 2.01 17.48 -2.05
N ALA A 51 1.56 16.30 -2.48
CA ALA A 51 0.14 15.99 -2.63
C ALA A 51 -0.58 15.94 -1.28
N GLY A 52 0.11 15.42 -0.26
CA GLY A 52 -0.36 15.29 1.12
C GLY A 52 -1.46 14.24 1.32
N ILE A 53 -2.36 14.01 0.35
CA ILE A 53 -3.25 12.85 0.28
C ILE A 53 -2.97 12.09 -1.02
N CYS A 54 -2.73 10.79 -0.91
CA CYS A 54 -2.40 9.91 -2.03
C CYS A 54 -3.51 8.86 -2.20
N LEU A 55 -4.19 8.91 -3.34
CA LEU A 55 -5.31 8.04 -3.67
C LEU A 55 -4.82 6.78 -4.40
N PHE A 56 -5.27 5.61 -3.93
CA PHE A 56 -5.01 4.30 -4.56
C PHE A 56 -6.34 3.57 -4.76
N GLU A 57 -6.69 3.32 -6.03
CA GLU A 57 -8.02 2.82 -6.45
C GLU A 57 -8.18 1.30 -6.33
N GLY A 58 -7.14 0.55 -5.98
CA GLY A 58 -7.26 -0.89 -5.78
C GLY A 58 -5.94 -1.59 -5.46
N TRP A 59 -6.06 -2.90 -5.27
CA TRP A 59 -4.98 -3.86 -4.99
C TRP A 59 -5.05 -5.02 -5.96
N GLN A 60 -3.90 -5.67 -6.10
CA GLN A 60 -3.83 -7.05 -6.53
C GLN A 60 -3.99 -7.94 -5.29
N ASP A 61 -4.91 -8.91 -5.37
CA ASP A 61 -5.03 -10.02 -4.41
C ASP A 61 -5.25 -9.63 -2.94
N GLY A 62 -5.82 -8.45 -2.68
CA GLY A 62 -6.11 -7.99 -1.31
C GLY A 62 -4.87 -7.66 -0.47
N GLN A 63 -3.70 -7.52 -1.11
CA GLN A 63 -2.43 -7.20 -0.48
C GLN A 63 -2.09 -5.71 -0.56
N LEU A 64 -1.21 -5.26 0.34
CA LEU A 64 -0.69 -3.89 0.33
C LEU A 64 0.24 -3.67 -0.87
N ASP A 65 -0.04 -2.63 -1.66
CA ASP A 65 0.80 -2.20 -2.78
C ASP A 65 2.08 -1.49 -2.26
N ASP A 66 3.25 -1.84 -2.81
CA ASP A 66 4.53 -1.18 -2.49
C ASP A 66 4.46 0.35 -2.66
N ARG A 67 3.68 0.84 -3.63
CA ARG A 67 3.48 2.28 -3.86
C ARG A 67 2.75 2.96 -2.70
N MET A 68 1.91 2.23 -1.97
CA MET A 68 1.28 2.75 -0.76
C MET A 68 2.29 2.87 0.36
N VAL A 69 3.18 1.88 0.51
CA VAL A 69 4.28 1.94 1.48
C VAL A 69 5.18 3.14 1.18
N GLU A 70 5.55 3.34 -0.09
CA GLU A 70 6.31 4.51 -0.53
C GLU A 70 5.59 5.82 -0.17
N ALA A 71 4.27 5.89 -0.37
CA ALA A 71 3.47 7.05 0.00
C ALA A 71 3.47 7.32 1.51
N MET A 72 3.34 6.27 2.34
CA MET A 72 3.45 6.37 3.79
C MET A 72 4.83 6.85 4.22
N MET A 73 5.90 6.29 3.63
CA MET A 73 7.29 6.72 3.89
C MET A 73 7.56 8.16 3.43
N ALA A 74 6.86 8.64 2.39
CA ALA A 74 6.95 10.03 1.94
C ALA A 74 6.18 11.02 2.82
N GLY A 75 5.40 10.53 3.80
CA GLY A 75 4.54 11.33 4.68
C GLY A 75 3.18 11.69 4.07
N CYS A 76 2.75 10.98 3.03
CA CYS A 76 1.47 11.17 2.40
C CYS A 76 0.38 10.38 3.12
N VAL A 77 -0.79 10.98 3.34
CA VAL A 77 -1.95 10.26 3.88
C VAL A 77 -2.53 9.38 2.77
N VAL A 78 -2.47 8.07 2.97
CA VAL A 78 -2.95 7.10 1.99
C VAL A 78 -4.47 6.98 2.08
N ALA A 79 -5.16 7.19 0.97
CA ALA A 79 -6.59 6.96 0.80
C ALA A 79 -6.81 5.76 -0.11
N THR A 80 -7.42 4.70 0.42
CA THR A 80 -7.61 3.43 -0.29
C THR A 80 -8.69 2.56 0.36
N VAL A 81 -9.00 1.40 -0.20
CA VAL A 81 -10.15 0.54 0.14
C VAL A 81 -9.94 -0.44 1.33
N PRO A 82 -9.17 -0.17 2.39
CA PRO A 82 -8.38 -1.17 3.18
C PRO A 82 -8.08 -2.61 2.62
N PRO A 83 -6.80 -3.01 2.42
CA PRO A 83 -6.49 -4.36 1.95
C PRO A 83 -6.88 -5.41 3.01
N GLN A 84 -7.29 -6.60 2.56
CA GLN A 84 -7.87 -7.63 3.43
C GLN A 84 -6.84 -8.25 4.38
N ALA A 85 -5.67 -8.61 3.85
CA ALA A 85 -4.62 -9.29 4.62
C ALA A 85 -4.13 -8.44 5.80
N ASP A 86 -4.03 -7.13 5.59
CA ASP A 86 -3.46 -6.17 6.54
C ASP A 86 -4.51 -5.23 7.15
N TYR A 87 -5.80 -5.58 7.06
CA TYR A 87 -6.91 -4.69 7.41
C TYR A 87 -6.79 -4.09 8.81
N ASP A 88 -6.55 -4.92 9.83
CA ASP A 88 -6.52 -4.48 11.23
C ASP A 88 -5.35 -3.52 11.51
N MET A 89 -4.20 -3.77 10.86
CA MET A 89 -3.01 -2.94 10.98
C MET A 89 -3.20 -1.60 10.24
N LEU A 90 -3.75 -1.63 9.03
CA LEU A 90 -3.77 -0.48 8.14
C LEU A 90 -4.97 0.44 8.34
N LYS A 91 -6.13 -0.08 8.72
CA LYS A 91 -7.35 0.71 8.96
C LYS A 91 -7.12 1.96 9.83
N PRO A 92 -6.39 1.90 10.96
CA PRO A 92 -6.14 3.10 11.75
C PRO A 92 -5.20 4.11 11.05
N LEU A 93 -4.36 3.66 10.12
CA LEU A 93 -3.29 4.42 9.47
C LEU A 93 -3.74 5.13 8.18
N ILE A 94 -4.75 4.61 7.49
CA ILE A 94 -5.21 5.10 6.19
C ILE A 94 -6.53 5.89 6.28
N LEU A 95 -6.89 6.58 5.21
CA LEU A 95 -8.26 7.04 4.95
C LEU A 95 -9.01 5.92 4.22
N PRO A 96 -9.91 5.20 4.90
CA PRO A 96 -10.62 4.09 4.27
C PRO A 96 -11.66 4.60 3.26
N LEU A 97 -11.64 4.02 2.08
CA LEU A 97 -12.56 4.26 0.98
C LEU A 97 -13.47 3.04 0.79
N SER A 98 -14.62 3.28 0.19
CA SER A 98 -15.49 2.18 -0.23
C SER A 98 -14.99 1.57 -1.55
N PRO A 99 -15.17 0.25 -1.75
CA PRO A 99 -14.93 -0.37 -3.04
C PRO A 99 -15.77 0.32 -4.13
N PRO A 100 -15.22 0.55 -5.33
CA PRO A 100 -16.02 1.07 -6.43
C PRO A 100 -17.14 0.07 -6.78
N PRO A 101 -18.31 0.56 -7.24
CA PRO A 101 -19.37 -0.31 -7.71
C PRO A 101 -18.91 -1.12 -8.92
N SER A 102 -19.21 -2.42 -8.93
CA SER A 102 -18.75 -3.38 -9.95
C SER A 102 -19.23 -3.08 -11.37
N SER A 103 -20.21 -2.19 -11.54
CA SER A 103 -20.87 -1.89 -12.81
C SER A 103 -20.27 -0.71 -13.59
N SER A 104 -19.32 0.03 -13.02
CA SER A 104 -18.70 1.19 -13.69
C SER A 104 -17.26 0.92 -14.10
N SER A 105 -16.99 0.92 -15.40
CA SER A 105 -15.64 0.91 -15.97
C SER A 105 -15.45 2.15 -16.87
N PRO A 106 -14.54 3.09 -16.54
CA PRO A 106 -13.70 3.13 -15.33
C PRO A 106 -14.49 3.50 -14.06
N PRO A 107 -14.02 3.09 -12.87
CA PRO A 107 -14.66 3.47 -11.61
C PRO A 107 -14.59 4.99 -11.39
N PRO A 108 -15.66 5.63 -10.90
CA PRO A 108 -15.64 7.05 -10.60
C PRO A 108 -14.72 7.35 -9.42
N LEU A 109 -14.01 8.49 -9.49
CA LEU A 109 -13.17 8.96 -8.38
C LEU A 109 -14.02 9.16 -7.11
N PRO A 110 -13.54 8.75 -5.92
CA PRO A 110 -14.27 8.82 -4.66
C PRO A 110 -14.29 10.24 -4.05
N VAL A 111 -14.53 11.25 -4.89
CA VAL A 111 -14.44 12.68 -4.52
C VAL A 111 -15.41 13.04 -3.40
N LYS A 112 -16.67 12.58 -3.49
CA LYS A 112 -17.69 12.86 -2.46
C LYS A 112 -17.31 12.26 -1.10
N GLN A 113 -16.72 11.07 -1.11
CA GLN A 113 -16.33 10.38 0.12
C GLN A 113 -15.16 11.12 0.79
N LEU A 114 -14.16 11.51 -0.02
CA LEU A 114 -13.02 12.30 0.43
C LEU A 114 -13.45 13.69 0.93
N SER A 115 -14.29 14.41 0.20
CA SER A 115 -14.77 15.73 0.64
C SER A 115 -15.50 15.66 1.97
N THR A 116 -16.30 14.60 2.20
CA THR A 116 -17.01 14.40 3.47
C THR A 116 -16.05 14.12 4.61
N LEU A 117 -15.02 13.29 4.38
CA LEU A 117 -13.98 13.01 5.37
C LEU A 117 -13.15 14.25 5.72
N LEU A 118 -12.92 15.13 4.75
CA LEU A 118 -12.12 16.35 4.89
C LEU A 118 -12.92 17.53 5.48
N ALA A 119 -14.24 17.55 5.33
CA ALA A 119 -15.10 18.62 5.82
C ALA A 119 -15.21 18.68 7.36
N SER A 120 -14.78 17.64 8.08
CA SER A 120 -14.78 17.64 9.54
C SER A 120 -13.80 18.68 10.11
N PRO A 121 -14.16 19.46 11.14
CA PRO A 121 -13.27 20.46 11.73
C PRO A 121 -12.00 19.86 12.37
N ARG A 122 -12.04 18.58 12.78
CA ARG A 122 -10.87 17.84 13.29
C ARG A 122 -10.09 17.11 12.19
N SER A 123 -10.39 17.36 10.91
CA SER A 123 -9.69 16.71 9.81
C SER A 123 -8.18 16.99 9.80
N PRO A 124 -7.67 18.21 10.08
CA PRO A 124 -6.23 18.46 10.01
C PRO A 124 -5.44 17.62 11.01
N GLU A 125 -5.87 17.58 12.28
CA GLU A 125 -5.25 16.79 13.34
C GLU A 125 -5.27 15.29 13.02
N ARG A 126 -6.42 14.78 12.54
CA ARG A 126 -6.57 13.37 12.15
C ARG A 126 -5.67 13.00 10.98
N LEU A 127 -5.51 13.89 10.01
CA LEU A 127 -4.61 13.67 8.86
C LEU A 127 -3.14 13.68 9.29
N THR A 128 -2.75 14.61 10.17
CA THR A 128 -1.39 14.63 10.73
C THR A 128 -1.08 13.38 11.54
N TYR A 129 -2.02 12.96 12.39
CA TYR A 129 -1.92 11.70 13.13
C TYR A 129 -1.74 10.52 12.19
N LYS A 130 -2.59 10.39 11.16
CA LYS A 130 -2.50 9.30 10.18
C LYS A 130 -1.18 9.32 9.43
N ALA A 131 -0.73 10.47 8.93
CA ALA A 131 0.54 10.59 8.22
C ALA A 131 1.73 10.14 9.09
N LEU A 132 1.78 10.58 10.35
CA LEU A 132 2.86 10.24 11.27
C LEU A 132 2.85 8.75 11.62
N HIS A 133 1.69 8.22 12.03
CA HIS A 133 1.59 6.82 12.42
C HIS A 133 1.79 5.87 11.23
N ALA A 134 1.30 6.24 10.04
CA ALA A 134 1.57 5.47 8.83
C ALA A 134 3.05 5.48 8.47
N PHE A 135 3.74 6.62 8.61
CA PHE A 135 5.18 6.71 8.42
C PHE A 135 5.95 5.81 9.39
N LEU A 136 5.61 5.85 10.68
CA LEU A 136 6.23 5.00 11.70
C LEU A 136 5.99 3.52 11.41
N ALA A 137 4.74 3.13 11.16
CA ALA A 137 4.39 1.75 10.81
C ALA A 137 5.13 1.29 9.55
N ALA A 138 5.24 2.14 8.53
CA ALA A 138 5.94 1.78 7.31
C ALA A 138 7.44 1.58 7.52
N ARG A 139 8.06 2.43 8.34
CA ARG A 139 9.47 2.29 8.70
C ARG A 139 9.76 1.05 9.55
N HIS A 140 8.82 0.64 10.40
CA HIS A 140 9.00 -0.53 11.26
C HIS A 140 8.67 -1.84 10.56
N HIS A 141 7.64 -1.87 9.73
CA HIS A 141 7.14 -3.12 9.17
C HIS A 141 7.56 -3.34 7.72
N PHE A 142 7.57 -2.31 6.86
CA PHE A 142 7.66 -2.54 5.42
C PHE A 142 9.07 -2.36 4.81
N THR A 143 10.11 -2.29 5.64
CA THR A 143 11.50 -2.26 5.15
C THR A 143 11.94 -3.63 4.64
N VAL A 144 12.95 -3.66 3.77
CA VAL A 144 13.54 -4.92 3.27
C VAL A 144 14.00 -5.81 4.42
N GLN A 145 14.63 -5.22 5.44
CA GLN A 145 15.05 -5.94 6.63
C GLN A 145 13.87 -6.55 7.39
N ALA A 146 12.82 -5.77 7.67
CA ALA A 146 11.65 -6.29 8.39
C ALA A 146 10.88 -7.36 7.59
N ARG A 147 10.87 -7.26 6.24
CA ARG A 147 10.33 -8.31 5.37
C ARG A 147 11.18 -9.58 5.45
N PHE A 148 12.50 -9.44 5.41
CA PHE A 148 13.43 -10.56 5.53
C PHE A 148 13.31 -11.26 6.89
N GLU A 149 13.31 -10.50 7.99
CA GLU A 149 13.16 -11.04 9.35
C GLU A 149 11.86 -11.81 9.51
N ARG A 150 10.75 -11.32 8.94
CA ARG A 150 9.48 -12.06 8.94
C ARG A 150 9.57 -13.40 8.20
N VAL A 151 10.14 -13.43 7.00
CA VAL A 151 10.33 -14.68 6.25
C VAL A 151 11.26 -15.63 7.02
N TRP A 152 12.34 -15.10 7.57
CA TRP A 152 13.30 -15.87 8.36
C TRP A 152 12.67 -16.51 9.60
N ASN A 153 11.85 -15.75 10.32
CA ASN A 153 11.13 -16.25 11.50
C ASN A 153 10.12 -17.34 11.12
N VAL A 154 9.50 -17.25 9.95
CA VAL A 154 8.60 -18.28 9.42
C VAL A 154 9.38 -19.57 9.10
N VAL A 155 10.49 -19.46 8.39
CA VAL A 155 11.34 -20.63 8.05
C VAL A 155 11.82 -21.30 9.33
N LYS A 156 12.38 -20.53 10.27
CA LYS A 156 12.84 -21.05 11.56
C LYS A 156 11.71 -21.68 12.38
N GLY A 157 10.52 -21.06 12.37
CA GLY A 157 9.35 -21.62 13.04
C GLY A 157 8.93 -22.95 12.42
N TRP A 158 8.94 -23.05 11.08
CA TRP A 158 8.64 -24.27 10.36
C TRP A 158 9.65 -25.39 10.64
N GLU A 159 10.96 -25.07 10.68
CA GLU A 159 12.02 -26.00 11.07
C GLU A 159 11.84 -26.52 12.50
N ASN A 160 11.36 -25.66 13.42
CA ASN A 160 11.04 -26.00 14.80
C ASN A 160 9.66 -26.67 14.97
N GLY A 161 8.99 -27.05 13.88
CA GLY A 161 7.73 -27.79 13.93
C GLY A 161 6.46 -26.94 14.02
N LYS A 162 6.53 -25.61 13.99
CA LYS A 162 5.32 -24.76 13.90
C LYS A 162 4.58 -24.99 12.59
N ARG A 163 3.24 -24.98 12.61
CA ARG A 163 2.41 -25.18 11.42
C ARG A 163 1.22 -24.21 11.42
N GLY A 164 0.72 -23.89 10.23
CA GLY A 164 -0.55 -23.18 10.06
C GLY A 164 -0.66 -21.88 10.85
N TYR A 165 -1.56 -21.86 11.84
CA TYR A 165 -1.93 -20.67 12.63
C TYR A 165 -0.91 -20.28 13.71
N ASP A 166 0.15 -21.08 13.93
CA ASP A 166 1.17 -20.84 14.95
C ASP A 166 2.16 -19.69 14.62
N PHE A 167 1.97 -19.05 13.46
CA PHE A 167 2.74 -17.91 13.01
C PHE A 167 2.04 -16.60 13.39
N ASP A 168 2.41 -16.04 14.54
CA ASP A 168 1.92 -14.75 15.04
C ASP A 168 2.36 -13.56 14.16
N GLU A 169 3.49 -13.70 13.47
CA GLU A 169 4.17 -12.62 12.76
C GLU A 169 3.76 -12.52 11.28
N GLY A 170 2.57 -11.97 11.04
CA GLY A 170 2.33 -11.18 9.82
C GLY A 170 2.25 -11.93 8.50
N LEU A 171 2.25 -13.27 8.47
CA LEU A 171 1.68 -14.04 7.36
C LEU A 171 0.14 -14.10 7.48
N LYS A 172 -0.49 -12.95 7.68
CA LYS A 172 -1.96 -12.78 7.63
C LYS A 172 -2.48 -12.80 6.17
N GLY A 173 -1.80 -13.54 5.29
CA GLY A 173 -2.13 -13.66 3.87
C GLY A 173 -3.34 -14.55 3.59
N PHE A 174 -3.81 -15.30 4.60
CA PHE A 174 -4.99 -16.17 4.46
C PHE A 174 -6.13 -15.67 5.35
N ARG A 175 -6.63 -14.48 5.05
CA ARG A 175 -7.91 -14.02 5.61
C ARG A 175 -9.00 -14.30 4.59
N TRP A 176 -9.72 -15.41 4.77
CA TRP A 176 -10.93 -15.66 4.00
C TRP A 176 -11.98 -14.63 4.38
N ASP A 177 -12.61 -14.03 3.38
CA ASP A 177 -13.72 -13.12 3.53
C ASP A 177 -14.95 -13.65 2.78
N CYS A 178 -16.11 -13.02 2.98
CA CYS A 178 -17.35 -13.45 2.34
C CYS A 178 -17.39 -13.20 0.83
N LYS A 179 -16.34 -12.62 0.26
CA LYS A 179 -16.19 -12.36 -1.17
C LYS A 179 -15.17 -13.27 -1.82
N THR A 180 -14.41 -14.04 -1.05
CA THR A 180 -13.45 -15.00 -1.57
C THR A 180 -14.23 -16.14 -2.19
N VAL A 181 -14.25 -16.20 -3.52
CA VAL A 181 -14.87 -17.29 -4.28
C VAL A 181 -13.87 -18.44 -4.28
N MET A 182 -14.25 -19.56 -3.69
CA MET A 182 -13.46 -20.79 -3.78
C MET A 182 -13.60 -21.34 -5.20
N ASP A 183 -12.50 -21.85 -5.78
CA ASP A 183 -12.55 -22.48 -7.09
C ASP A 183 -13.54 -23.66 -7.11
N GLY A 184 -14.45 -23.61 -8.09
CA GLY A 184 -15.44 -24.66 -8.41
C GLY A 184 -16.68 -24.66 -7.51
N ASP A 185 -17.81 -24.13 -8.00
CA ASP A 185 -19.21 -24.20 -7.49
C ASP A 185 -19.48 -24.06 -5.97
N ALA A 186 -18.46 -23.92 -5.14
CA ALA A 186 -18.53 -23.75 -3.72
C ALA A 186 -18.81 -22.27 -3.46
N GLY A 187 -20.07 -22.01 -3.09
CA GLY A 187 -20.49 -20.70 -2.61
C GLY A 187 -19.63 -20.16 -1.47
N ARG A 188 -19.95 -18.92 -1.06
CA ARG A 188 -19.26 -18.19 0.00
C ARG A 188 -18.97 -19.06 1.24
N PRO A 189 -17.88 -18.82 1.98
CA PRO A 189 -17.56 -19.58 3.19
C PRO A 189 -18.77 -19.71 4.12
N ALA A 190 -19.02 -20.89 4.69
CA ALA A 190 -20.25 -21.19 5.44
C ALA A 190 -20.52 -20.29 6.66
N TRP A 191 -19.48 -19.65 7.21
CA TRP A 191 -19.59 -18.68 8.30
C TRP A 191 -20.03 -17.28 7.85
N CYS A 192 -20.11 -17.03 6.55
CA CYS A 192 -20.64 -15.81 5.96
C CYS A 192 -22.16 -15.86 5.88
N GLN A 193 -22.80 -15.49 6.98
CA GLN A 193 -24.25 -15.25 6.99
C GLN A 193 -24.57 -13.92 6.30
N VAL A 194 -25.70 -13.91 5.58
CA VAL A 194 -26.21 -12.79 4.75
C VAL A 194 -26.53 -11.58 5.61
#